data_AF-I1QW08-F1
#
_entry.id   AF-I1QW08-F1
#
_cell.length_a   1.000
_cell.length_b   1.000
_cell.length_c   1.000
_cell.angle_alpha   90.00
_cell.angle_beta   90.00
_cell.angle_gamma   90.00
#
_symmetry.space_group_name_H-M   'P 1'
#
loop_
_entity.id
_entity.type
_entity.pdbx_description
1 polymer ?
#
loop_
_entity_poly.entity_id
_entity_poly.type
_entity_poly.pdbx_seq_one_letter_code
_entity_poly.pdbx_strand_id
1 'polypeptide(L)'
;MEPEAMPAPDPNDARQRFLLELEFIQCLANPTYIHYLAQNRYFEDEAFIGYLKYLKYWQRPEYIKYIMYPHCLFFLELLQNANFRNAMAHPASKEVAHRQQYFFWKNYRNNRLKHILPRPPPEPTPAPAPAPAPATVPPAAPVPSTVVPPVAAPSSSLPPMSAAGASAMSPMQFAGTPGTNIPKNDMRNVMGGQGGRKRKMG
;
A
#
# COMPACT_ATOMS: atom_id res chain seq x y z
N MET A 1 30.48 -50.22 24.78
CA MET A 1 29.97 -49.61 23.55
C MET A 1 29.90 -48.12 23.85
N GLU A 2 30.89 -47.36 23.39
CA GLU A 2 30.96 -45.92 23.63
C GLU A 2 29.78 -45.22 22.92
N PRO A 3 29.16 -44.20 23.53
CA PRO A 3 28.24 -43.33 22.82
C PRO A 3 29.06 -42.40 21.92
N GLU A 4 29.10 -42.69 20.62
CA GLU A 4 29.79 -41.85 19.63
C GLU A 4 29.17 -40.44 19.64
N ALA A 5 29.90 -39.49 20.24
CA ALA A 5 29.43 -38.13 20.41
C ALA A 5 29.43 -37.43 19.05
N MET A 6 28.22 -37.26 18.48
CA MET A 6 27.99 -36.47 17.26
C MET A 6 28.80 -35.16 17.32
N PRO A 7 29.65 -34.86 16.32
CA PRO A 7 30.51 -33.69 16.37
C PRO A 7 29.65 -32.42 16.51
N ALA A 8 30.05 -31.53 17.42
CA ALA A 8 29.37 -30.27 17.61
C ALA A 8 29.41 -29.47 16.29
N PRO A 9 28.30 -28.86 15.85
CA PRO A 9 28.23 -28.17 14.56
C PRO A 9 29.25 -27.03 14.53
N ASP A 10 30.05 -26.99 13.47
CA ASP A 10 31.19 -26.09 13.39
C ASP A 10 30.78 -24.60 13.55
N PRO A 11 31.52 -23.79 14.34
CA PRO A 11 31.22 -22.37 14.50
C PRO A 11 31.19 -21.59 13.17
N ASN A 12 31.92 -22.09 12.16
CA ASN A 12 31.93 -21.56 10.81
C ASN A 12 30.59 -21.80 10.08
N ASP A 13 29.95 -22.96 10.28
CA ASP A 13 28.68 -23.31 9.64
C ASP A 13 27.53 -22.49 10.20
N ALA A 14 27.50 -22.28 11.52
CA ALA A 14 26.55 -21.38 12.17
C ALA A 14 26.69 -19.94 11.63
N ARG A 15 27.93 -19.47 11.43
CA ARG A 15 28.23 -18.17 10.83
C ARG A 15 27.82 -18.10 9.35
N GLN A 16 28.11 -19.15 8.57
CA GLN A 16 27.80 -19.20 7.14
C GLN A 16 26.28 -19.24 6.92
N ARG A 17 25.55 -20.04 7.70
CA ARG A 17 24.09 -20.07 7.70
C ARG A 17 23.49 -18.70 8.03
N PHE A 18 23.99 -18.02 9.06
CA PHE A 18 23.54 -16.66 9.40
C PHE A 18 23.72 -15.68 8.24
N LEU A 19 24.84 -15.75 7.52
CA LEU A 19 25.10 -14.90 6.34
C LEU A 19 24.17 -15.23 5.18
N LEU A 20 23.94 -16.52 4.88
CA LEU A 20 23.00 -16.95 3.85
C LEU A 20 21.55 -16.52 4.16
N GLU A 21 21.12 -16.62 5.41
CA GLU A 21 19.81 -16.13 5.86
C GLU A 21 19.69 -14.60 5.75
N LEU A 22 20.78 -13.86 6.05
CA LEU A 22 20.88 -12.39 5.95
C LEU A 22 20.90 -11.89 4.49
N GLU A 23 21.56 -12.61 3.59
CA GLU A 23 21.54 -12.31 2.15
C GLU A 23 20.16 -12.61 1.57
N PHE A 24 19.62 -13.81 1.84
CA PHE A 24 18.31 -14.24 1.35
C PHE A 24 17.19 -13.28 1.78
N ILE A 25 17.10 -12.91 3.07
CA ILE A 25 16.07 -11.98 3.52
C ILE A 25 16.22 -10.63 2.80
N GLN A 26 17.45 -10.12 2.62
CA GLN A 26 17.67 -8.86 1.93
C GLN A 26 17.34 -8.91 0.44
N CYS A 27 17.46 -10.06 -0.23
CA CYS A 27 16.95 -10.26 -1.59
C CYS A 27 15.42 -10.06 -1.69
N LEU A 28 14.65 -10.28 -0.61
CA LEU A 28 13.22 -9.95 -0.56
C LEU A 28 12.93 -8.45 -0.62
N ALA A 29 13.94 -7.56 -0.53
CA ALA A 29 13.77 -6.14 -0.83
C ALA A 29 13.64 -5.84 -2.34
N ASN A 30 13.78 -6.84 -3.22
CA ASN A 30 13.63 -6.71 -4.67
C ASN A 30 12.34 -7.40 -5.16
N PRO A 31 11.31 -6.65 -5.60
CA PRO A 31 10.07 -7.23 -6.13
C PRO A 31 10.26 -8.18 -7.32
N THR A 32 11.33 -8.01 -8.11
CA THR A 32 11.65 -8.93 -9.21
C THR A 32 12.14 -10.29 -8.72
N TYR A 33 12.85 -10.34 -7.58
CA TYR A 33 13.22 -11.61 -6.96
C TYR A 33 12.00 -12.32 -6.34
N ILE A 34 11.09 -11.57 -5.70
CA ILE A 34 9.81 -12.12 -5.22
C ILE A 34 8.98 -12.70 -6.39
N HIS A 35 8.92 -12.00 -7.53
CA HIS A 35 8.23 -12.50 -8.72
C HIS A 35 8.87 -13.77 -9.30
N TYR A 36 10.21 -13.85 -9.32
CA TYR A 36 10.93 -15.08 -9.66
C TYR A 36 10.57 -16.23 -8.70
N LEU A 37 10.53 -16.00 -7.38
CA LEU A 37 10.12 -17.01 -6.40
C LEU A 37 8.67 -17.50 -6.64
N ALA A 38 7.77 -16.58 -7.02
CA ALA A 38 6.39 -16.93 -7.37
C ALA A 38 6.29 -17.77 -8.65
N GLN A 39 7.01 -17.39 -9.72
CA GLN A 39 7.00 -18.12 -10.99
C GLN A 39 7.59 -19.53 -10.87
N ASN A 40 8.56 -19.74 -9.99
CA ASN A 40 9.14 -21.05 -9.68
C ASN A 40 8.37 -21.81 -8.58
N ARG A 41 7.16 -21.37 -8.23
CA ARG A 41 6.22 -22.04 -7.32
C ARG A 41 6.70 -22.24 -5.87
N TYR A 42 7.79 -21.61 -5.43
CA TYR A 42 8.26 -21.70 -4.03
C TYR A 42 7.18 -21.27 -3.02
N PHE A 43 6.24 -20.42 -3.42
CA PHE A 43 5.11 -19.99 -2.59
C PHE A 43 3.92 -20.97 -2.52
N GLU A 44 3.96 -22.08 -3.27
CA GLU A 44 3.03 -23.22 -3.18
C GLU A 44 3.49 -24.24 -2.10
N ASP A 45 4.78 -24.27 -1.77
CA ASP A 45 5.36 -25.20 -0.78
C ASP A 45 5.18 -24.73 0.68
N GLU A 46 4.62 -25.60 1.51
CA GLU A 46 4.42 -25.35 2.94
C GLU A 46 5.73 -25.26 3.73
N ALA A 47 6.78 -25.98 3.33
CA ALA A 47 8.08 -25.92 4.01
C ALA A 47 8.74 -24.55 3.80
N PHE A 48 8.72 -24.02 2.58
CA PHE A 48 9.18 -22.66 2.28
C PHE A 48 8.32 -21.59 2.99
N ILE A 49 6.99 -21.75 3.08
CA ILE A 49 6.15 -20.86 3.89
C ILE A 49 6.53 -20.94 5.38
N GLY A 50 6.87 -22.12 5.88
CA GLY A 50 7.43 -22.32 7.22
C GLY A 50 8.76 -21.56 7.44
N TYR A 51 9.65 -21.61 6.46
CA TYR A 51 10.92 -20.86 6.47
C TYR A 51 10.70 -19.33 6.46
N LEU A 52 9.73 -18.81 5.70
CA LEU A 52 9.34 -17.40 5.73
C LEU A 52 8.73 -16.97 7.09
N LYS A 53 8.10 -17.88 7.84
CA LYS A 53 7.65 -17.62 9.23
C LYS A 53 8.84 -17.57 10.18
N TYR A 54 9.78 -18.51 10.06
CA TYR A 54 11.03 -18.54 10.83
C TYR A 54 11.83 -17.24 10.67
N LEU A 55 12.01 -16.76 9.43
CA LEU A 55 12.74 -15.52 9.14
C LEU A 55 12.13 -14.25 9.76
N LYS A 56 10.91 -14.27 10.32
CA LYS A 56 10.42 -13.13 11.12
C LYS A 56 11.30 -12.85 12.35
N TYR A 57 12.19 -13.76 12.75
CA TYR A 57 13.17 -13.49 13.82
C TYR A 57 14.06 -12.27 13.54
N TRP A 58 14.30 -11.91 12.26
CA TRP A 58 15.06 -10.74 11.83
C TRP A 58 14.40 -9.40 12.20
N GLN A 59 13.11 -9.39 12.56
CA GLN A 59 12.40 -8.20 13.05
C GLN A 59 12.78 -7.85 14.50
N ARG A 60 13.46 -8.75 15.24
CA ARG A 60 13.88 -8.52 16.63
C ARG A 60 15.08 -7.55 16.72
N PRO A 61 15.18 -6.72 17.78
CA PRO A 61 16.14 -5.62 17.85
C PRO A 61 17.61 -6.05 17.83
N GLU A 62 17.93 -7.27 18.24
CA GLU A 62 19.31 -7.80 18.25
C GLU A 62 19.83 -8.07 16.84
N TYR A 63 18.92 -8.33 15.89
CA TYR A 63 19.17 -8.79 14.53
C TYR A 63 18.89 -7.72 13.47
N ILE A 64 17.86 -6.88 13.67
CA ILE A 64 17.44 -5.85 12.71
C ILE A 64 18.57 -4.87 12.35
N LYS A 65 19.54 -4.66 13.26
CA LYS A 65 20.73 -3.82 13.07
C LYS A 65 21.65 -4.27 11.92
N TYR A 66 21.51 -5.50 11.42
CA TYR A 66 22.28 -6.03 10.29
C TYR A 66 21.56 -5.82 8.94
N ILE A 67 20.29 -5.40 8.93
CA ILE A 67 19.49 -5.22 7.71
C ILE A 67 19.82 -3.87 7.05
N MET A 68 20.41 -3.89 5.85
CA MET A 68 20.69 -2.68 5.07
C MET A 68 19.47 -2.20 4.28
N TYR A 69 18.59 -3.11 3.85
CA TYR A 69 17.44 -2.82 2.98
C TYR A 69 16.11 -3.03 3.71
N PRO A 70 15.59 -2.06 4.49
CA PRO A 70 14.46 -2.26 5.40
C PRO A 70 13.14 -2.68 4.74
N HIS A 71 12.99 -2.52 3.42
CA HIS A 71 11.83 -3.02 2.68
C HIS A 71 11.72 -4.54 2.67
N CYS A 72 12.80 -5.30 2.90
CA CYS A 72 12.69 -6.76 2.99
C CYS A 72 11.74 -7.21 4.11
N LEU A 73 11.75 -6.54 5.26
CA LEU A 73 10.89 -6.86 6.40
C LEU A 73 9.40 -6.58 6.09
N PHE A 74 9.13 -5.54 5.29
CA PHE A 74 7.79 -5.21 4.81
C PHE A 74 7.28 -6.27 3.80
N PHE A 75 8.12 -6.67 2.85
CA PHE A 75 7.74 -7.75 1.92
C PHE A 75 7.62 -9.11 2.60
N LEU A 76 8.47 -9.43 3.59
CA LEU A 76 8.36 -10.65 4.41
C LEU A 76 7.02 -10.72 5.15
N GLU A 77 6.46 -9.59 5.56
CA GLU A 77 5.13 -9.50 6.15
C GLU A 77 4.01 -9.65 5.11
N LEU A 78 4.10 -8.97 3.96
CA LEU A 78 3.15 -9.16 2.86
C LEU A 78 3.11 -10.62 2.37
N LEU A 79 4.26 -11.30 2.32
CA LEU A 79 4.38 -12.70 1.91
C LEU A 79 3.70 -13.70 2.86
N GLN A 80 3.34 -13.32 4.08
CA GLN A 80 2.49 -14.16 4.93
C GLN A 80 1.08 -14.30 4.32
N ASN A 81 0.59 -13.27 3.61
CA ASN A 81 -0.71 -13.27 2.98
C ASN A 81 -0.71 -14.04 1.65
N ALA A 82 -1.53 -15.09 1.55
CA ALA A 82 -1.64 -15.93 0.35
C ALA A 82 -2.04 -15.13 -0.90
N ASN A 83 -2.90 -14.11 -0.77
CA ASN A 83 -3.34 -13.28 -1.89
C ASN A 83 -2.17 -12.50 -2.52
N PHE A 84 -1.23 -12.01 -1.70
CA PHE A 84 -0.03 -11.34 -2.19
C PHE A 84 0.94 -12.32 -2.84
N ARG A 85 1.18 -13.49 -2.23
CA ARG A 85 1.99 -14.57 -2.82
C ARG A 85 1.48 -14.96 -4.22
N ASN A 86 0.18 -15.23 -4.33
CA ASN A 86 -0.46 -15.62 -5.59
C ASN A 86 -0.37 -14.50 -6.63
N ALA A 87 -0.71 -13.26 -6.27
CA ALA A 87 -0.70 -12.15 -7.21
C ALA A 87 0.72 -11.74 -7.66
N MET A 88 1.75 -11.96 -6.84
CA MET A 88 3.14 -11.74 -7.25
C MET A 88 3.63 -12.71 -8.35
N ALA A 89 2.88 -13.75 -8.70
CA ALA A 89 3.12 -14.53 -9.93
C ALA A 89 2.80 -13.73 -11.20
N HIS A 90 2.02 -12.65 -11.12
CA HIS A 90 1.70 -11.79 -12.26
C HIS A 90 2.69 -10.61 -12.42
N PRO A 91 3.18 -10.33 -13.65
CA PRO A 91 4.15 -9.25 -13.88
C PRO A 91 3.59 -7.86 -13.58
N ALA A 92 2.28 -7.65 -13.74
CA ALA A 92 1.62 -6.39 -13.40
C ALA A 92 1.75 -6.04 -11.91
N SER A 93 1.61 -7.03 -11.02
CA SER A 93 1.78 -6.85 -9.57
C SER A 93 3.24 -6.58 -9.19
N LYS A 94 4.20 -7.24 -9.87
CA LYS A 94 5.63 -6.93 -9.74
C LYS A 94 5.93 -5.46 -10.11
N GLU A 95 5.39 -4.97 -11.24
CA GLU A 95 5.59 -3.58 -11.67
C GLU A 95 4.90 -2.57 -10.75
N VAL A 96 3.74 -2.90 -10.16
CA VAL A 96 3.10 -2.06 -9.12
C VAL A 96 3.97 -1.98 -7.87
N ALA A 97 4.46 -3.11 -7.34
CA ALA A 97 5.33 -3.14 -6.16
C ALA A 97 6.65 -2.37 -6.40
N HIS A 98 7.29 -2.61 -7.55
CA HIS A 98 8.51 -1.91 -7.96
C HIS A 98 8.27 -0.39 -8.10
N ARG A 99 7.18 0.02 -8.74
CA ARG A 99 6.75 1.43 -8.85
C ARG A 99 6.53 2.06 -7.48
N GLN A 100 5.80 1.40 -6.58
CA GLN A 100 5.52 1.90 -5.23
C GLN A 100 6.80 2.09 -4.41
N GLN A 101 7.72 1.11 -4.46
CA GLN A 101 9.03 1.20 -3.82
C GLN A 101 9.90 2.35 -4.37
N TYR A 102 9.97 2.50 -5.69
CA TYR A 102 10.65 3.62 -6.33
C TYR A 102 10.05 4.98 -5.89
N PHE A 103 8.72 5.11 -5.88
CA PHE A 103 8.08 6.35 -5.44
C PHE A 103 8.26 6.61 -3.94
N PHE A 104 8.33 5.58 -3.09
CA PHE A 104 8.64 5.74 -1.67
C PHE A 104 10.04 6.33 -1.47
N TRP A 105 11.06 5.77 -2.14
CA TRP A 105 12.43 6.30 -2.08
C TRP A 105 12.55 7.70 -2.69
N LYS A 106 11.98 7.94 -3.88
CA LYS A 106 12.01 9.28 -4.52
C LYS A 106 11.38 10.36 -3.64
N ASN A 107 10.33 10.02 -2.89
CA ASN A 107 9.65 10.96 -1.99
C ASN A 107 10.10 10.84 -0.52
N TYR A 108 11.16 10.09 -0.20
CA TYR A 108 11.53 9.73 1.17
C TYR A 108 11.70 10.96 2.09
N ARG A 109 12.39 12.01 1.59
CA ARG A 109 12.55 13.29 2.30
C ARG A 109 11.21 13.93 2.65
N ASN A 110 10.31 14.01 1.66
CA ASN A 110 9.00 14.64 1.78
C ASN A 110 8.05 13.83 2.67
N ASN A 111 8.09 12.50 2.56
CA ASN A 111 7.27 11.61 3.37
C ASN A 111 7.68 11.65 4.85
N ARG A 112 8.98 11.67 5.16
CA ARG A 112 9.45 11.87 6.54
C ARG A 112 9.12 13.25 7.09
N LEU A 113 9.22 14.31 6.28
CA LEU A 113 8.87 15.68 6.71
C LEU A 113 7.41 15.80 7.16
N LYS A 114 6.46 15.11 6.53
CA LYS A 114 5.03 15.08 6.94
C LYS A 114 4.79 14.53 8.36
N HIS A 115 5.73 13.78 8.92
CA HIS A 115 5.65 13.21 10.27
C HIS A 115 6.57 13.91 11.28
N ILE A 116 7.46 14.80 10.83
CA ILE A 116 8.39 15.57 11.66
C ILE A 116 7.89 17.01 11.86
N LEU A 117 7.24 17.59 10.85
CA LEU A 117 6.51 18.84 10.99
C LEU A 117 5.25 18.59 11.81
N PRO A 118 4.96 19.41 12.83
CA PRO A 118 3.66 19.37 13.50
C PRO A 118 2.53 19.51 12.49
N ARG A 119 1.46 18.73 12.65
CA ARG A 119 0.19 19.00 11.96
C ARG A 119 -0.17 20.46 12.30
N PRO A 120 -0.40 21.37 11.33
CA PRO A 120 -0.89 22.70 11.64
C PRO A 120 -2.20 22.56 12.44
N PRO A 121 -2.42 23.37 13.48
CA PRO A 121 -3.63 23.25 14.29
C PRO A 121 -4.86 23.32 13.37
N PRO A 122 -5.93 22.54 13.66
CA PRO A 122 -7.13 22.56 12.82
C PRO A 122 -7.58 24.01 12.66
N GLU A 123 -7.67 24.45 11.40
CA GLU A 123 -8.11 25.80 11.07
C GLU A 123 -9.44 26.06 11.79
N PRO A 124 -9.57 27.17 12.55
CA PRO A 124 -10.76 27.42 13.35
C PRO A 124 -11.94 27.50 12.41
N THR A 125 -12.81 26.50 12.46
CA THR A 125 -14.01 26.41 11.63
C THR A 125 -14.74 27.76 11.75
N PRO A 126 -15.01 28.47 10.64
CA PRO A 126 -15.71 29.73 10.70
C PRO A 126 -17.00 29.53 11.49
N ALA A 127 -17.13 30.24 12.62
CA ALA A 127 -18.28 30.09 13.49
C ALA A 127 -19.54 30.35 12.64
N PRO A 128 -20.58 29.50 12.72
CA PRO A 128 -21.75 29.65 11.88
C PRO A 128 -22.35 31.04 12.13
N ALA A 129 -22.35 31.87 11.09
CA ALA A 129 -22.80 33.26 11.19
C ALA A 129 -24.25 33.30 11.70
N PRO A 130 -24.61 34.26 12.58
CA PRO A 130 -25.96 34.36 13.10
C PRO A 130 -26.96 34.51 11.96
N ALA A 131 -27.98 33.65 11.94
CA ALA A 131 -28.95 33.61 10.85
C ALA A 131 -29.73 34.93 10.74
N PRO A 132 -29.88 35.51 9.53
CA PRO A 132 -30.75 36.67 9.34
C PRO A 132 -32.21 36.30 9.58
N ALA A 133 -32.95 37.20 10.24
CA ALA A 133 -34.37 37.03 10.55
C ALA A 133 -35.25 36.99 9.27
N PRO A 134 -36.42 36.32 9.31
CA PRO A 134 -37.25 36.12 8.11
C PRO A 134 -37.89 37.42 7.61
N ALA A 135 -37.76 37.68 6.31
CA ALA A 135 -38.45 38.77 5.63
C ALA A 135 -39.85 38.33 5.17
N THR A 136 -40.87 39.14 5.48
CA THR A 136 -42.28 38.87 5.17
C THR A 136 -42.56 38.99 3.67
N VAL A 137 -43.37 38.08 3.11
CA VAL A 137 -43.74 38.07 1.68
C VAL A 137 -45.25 38.35 1.50
N PRO A 138 -45.65 39.40 0.74
CA PRO A 138 -47.05 39.64 0.37
C PRO A 138 -47.57 38.67 -0.72
N PRO A 139 -48.90 38.48 -0.86
CA PRO A 139 -49.46 37.34 -1.59
C PRO A 139 -49.87 37.60 -3.05
N ALA A 140 -49.91 36.53 -3.84
CA ALA A 140 -50.70 36.37 -5.06
C ALA A 140 -51.25 34.93 -5.14
N ALA A 141 -52.37 34.71 -5.84
CA ALA A 141 -53.20 33.50 -5.73
C ALA A 141 -53.21 32.64 -7.04
N PRO A 142 -54.19 31.73 -7.29
CA PRO A 142 -54.02 30.31 -6.93
C PRO A 142 -54.23 29.32 -8.11
N VAL A 143 -53.81 28.06 -7.91
CA VAL A 143 -54.22 26.91 -8.74
C VAL A 143 -54.58 25.70 -7.85
N PRO A 144 -55.52 24.80 -8.25
CA PRO A 144 -56.24 23.95 -7.28
C PRO A 144 -55.67 22.56 -7.01
N SER A 145 -55.71 22.20 -5.72
CA SER A 145 -56.02 20.90 -5.09
C SER A 145 -55.80 19.57 -5.82
N THR A 146 -54.94 18.72 -5.23
CA THR A 146 -55.22 17.27 -5.03
C THR A 146 -54.85 16.86 -3.59
N VAL A 147 -55.51 15.82 -3.08
CA VAL A 147 -55.67 15.43 -1.66
C VAL A 147 -54.44 14.75 -1.00
N VAL A 148 -54.38 14.80 0.34
CA VAL A 148 -53.37 14.25 1.32
C VAL A 148 -54.04 13.15 2.19
N PRO A 149 -53.44 12.57 3.27
CA PRO A 149 -52.07 12.13 3.64
C PRO A 149 -52.14 10.57 3.88
N PRO A 150 -51.62 9.88 4.94
CA PRO A 150 -50.52 10.06 5.92
C PRO A 150 -49.47 8.89 5.81
N VAL A 151 -48.54 8.53 6.73
CA VAL A 151 -48.33 8.68 8.21
C VAL A 151 -46.79 8.74 8.45
N ALA A 152 -46.24 9.77 9.12
CA ALA A 152 -45.93 9.91 10.55
C ALA A 152 -44.73 9.11 11.12
N ALA A 153 -43.75 9.83 11.68
CA ALA A 153 -42.71 9.34 12.59
C ALA A 153 -42.22 10.49 13.52
N PRO A 154 -42.06 10.29 14.84
CA PRO A 154 -41.66 11.34 15.79
C PRO A 154 -40.15 11.37 16.12
N SER A 155 -39.70 12.48 16.73
CA SER A 155 -38.30 12.80 17.05
C SER A 155 -37.79 12.22 18.38
N SER A 156 -36.45 12.09 18.56
CA SER A 156 -35.64 12.84 19.56
C SER A 156 -34.31 12.19 20.00
N SER A 157 -33.40 13.04 20.54
CA SER A 157 -32.28 12.76 21.48
C SER A 157 -30.84 12.45 20.95
N LEU A 158 -29.86 12.82 21.78
CA LEU A 158 -28.38 12.82 21.63
C LEU A 158 -27.74 12.81 23.05
N PRO A 159 -26.41 12.58 23.25
CA PRO A 159 -25.40 11.92 22.41
C PRO A 159 -24.96 10.54 22.99
N PRO A 160 -23.94 10.29 23.88
CA PRO A 160 -22.72 11.02 24.32
C PRO A 160 -21.39 10.19 24.28
N MET A 161 -20.47 10.57 23.36
CA MET A 161 -18.97 10.53 23.43
C MET A 161 -18.13 9.30 23.90
N SER A 162 -16.88 9.27 23.39
CA SER A 162 -15.72 8.38 23.72
C SER A 162 -15.60 7.11 22.86
N ALA A 163 -14.41 6.61 22.47
CA ALA A 163 -13.02 7.05 22.74
C ALA A 163 -12.09 6.89 21.51
N ALA A 164 -10.80 7.23 21.69
CA ALA A 164 -9.79 7.33 20.64
C ALA A 164 -9.41 6.02 19.92
N GLY A 165 -9.05 6.13 18.63
CA GLY A 165 -8.37 5.11 17.83
C GLY A 165 -7.62 5.75 16.67
N ALA A 166 -6.29 5.84 16.75
CA ALA A 166 -5.49 6.61 15.81
C ALA A 166 -5.14 5.82 14.54
N SER A 167 -5.85 6.07 13.43
CA SER A 167 -5.48 5.54 12.11
C SER A 167 -4.19 6.19 11.59
N ALA A 168 -3.06 5.50 11.78
CA ALA A 168 -1.84 5.78 11.04
C ALA A 168 -2.09 5.60 9.54
N MET A 169 -1.51 6.48 8.71
CA MET A 169 -1.75 6.43 7.26
C MET A 169 -1.12 5.18 6.62
N SER A 170 -1.79 4.69 5.58
CA SER A 170 -1.82 3.27 5.22
C SER A 170 -0.47 2.58 4.95
N PRO A 171 -0.34 1.26 5.23
CA PRO A 171 0.62 0.42 4.53
C PRO A 171 0.33 0.43 3.01
N MET A 172 1.26 -0.04 2.17
CA MET A 172 0.98 -0.17 0.73
C MET A 172 -0.22 -1.08 0.51
N GLN A 173 -1.37 -0.50 0.15
CA GLN A 173 -2.62 -1.24 -0.02
C GLN A 173 -2.55 -2.07 -1.31
N PHE A 174 -2.29 -3.36 -1.16
CA PHE A 174 -2.35 -4.32 -2.26
C PHE A 174 -3.81 -4.69 -2.58
N ALA A 175 -4.54 -3.75 -3.18
CA ALA A 175 -5.93 -3.92 -3.57
C ALA A 175 -6.02 -4.60 -4.95
N GLY A 176 -6.21 -5.92 -4.96
CA GLY A 176 -6.45 -6.72 -6.15
C GLY A 176 -7.91 -7.18 -6.25
N THR A 177 -8.80 -6.33 -6.78
CA THR A 177 -10.20 -6.70 -7.07
C THR A 177 -10.38 -7.00 -8.56
N PRO A 178 -10.90 -8.18 -8.95
CA PRO A 178 -11.18 -8.48 -10.35
C PRO A 178 -12.55 -7.90 -10.77
N GLY A 179 -12.57 -6.90 -11.66
CA GLY A 179 -13.81 -6.52 -12.34
C GLY A 179 -13.91 -5.11 -12.93
N THR A 180 -14.25 -5.08 -14.22
CA THR A 180 -14.95 -3.99 -14.95
C THR A 180 -14.20 -2.69 -15.31
N ASN A 181 -14.44 -2.25 -16.55
CA ASN A 181 -14.28 -0.89 -17.12
C ASN A 181 -12.85 -0.37 -17.39
N ILE A 182 -12.33 -0.74 -18.56
CA ILE A 182 -11.30 0.04 -19.27
C ILE A 182 -12.01 1.06 -20.19
N PRO A 183 -11.93 2.38 -19.97
CA PRO A 183 -12.32 3.36 -20.98
C PRO A 183 -11.32 3.35 -22.14
N LYS A 184 -11.80 3.06 -23.35
CA LYS A 184 -10.97 3.03 -24.55
C LYS A 184 -10.62 4.45 -25.00
N ASN A 185 -9.33 4.79 -25.04
CA ASN A 185 -8.84 6.05 -25.62
C ASN A 185 -8.15 5.78 -26.97
N ASP A 186 -8.64 6.42 -28.03
CA ASP A 186 -8.28 6.14 -29.43
C ASP A 186 -7.20 7.12 -29.91
N MET A 187 -5.92 6.78 -29.73
CA MET A 187 -4.81 7.65 -30.15
C MET A 187 -4.50 7.44 -31.64
N ARG A 188 -5.23 8.17 -32.48
CA ARG A 188 -5.20 8.01 -33.94
C ARG A 188 -3.95 8.63 -34.58
N ASN A 189 -3.21 7.76 -35.28
CA ASN A 189 -2.11 8.02 -36.24
C ASN A 189 -1.77 9.50 -36.54
N VAL A 190 -0.58 9.94 -36.12
CA VAL A 190 0.07 11.16 -36.62
C VAL A 190 1.24 10.76 -37.54
N MET A 191 0.98 10.76 -38.84
CA MET A 191 2.00 10.63 -39.89
C MET A 191 1.98 11.88 -40.77
N GLY A 192 3.11 12.56 -40.89
CA GLY A 192 3.27 13.74 -41.74
C GLY A 192 4.04 14.87 -41.05
N GLY A 193 5.31 15.05 -41.40
CA GLY A 193 6.16 16.12 -40.88
C GLY A 193 7.52 16.12 -41.58
N GLN A 194 7.66 16.91 -42.64
CA GLN A 194 8.90 16.97 -43.43
C GLN A 194 10.02 17.67 -42.65
N GLY A 195 11.25 17.14 -42.75
CA GLY A 195 12.43 17.66 -42.03
C GLY A 195 13.73 17.53 -42.83
N GLY A 196 13.69 17.85 -44.12
CA GLY A 196 14.82 17.62 -45.04
C GLY A 196 16.07 18.43 -44.69
N ARG A 197 17.20 17.75 -44.43
CA ARG A 197 18.53 18.37 -44.32
C ARG A 197 19.40 17.94 -45.50
N LYS A 198 19.50 18.82 -46.50
CA LYS A 198 20.41 18.69 -47.65
C LYS A 198 21.85 18.46 -47.16
N ARG A 199 22.51 17.41 -47.66
CA ARG A 199 23.97 17.27 -47.59
C ARG A 199 24.58 17.98 -48.81
N LYS A 200 25.69 18.70 -48.60
CA LYS A 200 26.42 19.43 -49.64
C LYS A 200 27.49 18.54 -50.27
N MET A 201 27.50 18.46 -51.61
CA MET A 201 28.56 17.88 -52.43
C MET A 201 28.40 18.45 -53.84
N GLY A 202 29.47 18.99 -54.44
CA GLY A 202 29.38 19.94 -55.56
C GLY A 202 29.10 21.35 -55.04
#